data_AF-A0A9P3KWA1-F1
#
_entry.id   AF-A0A9P3KWA1-F1
#
_cell.length_a   1.000
_cell.length_b   1.000
_cell.length_c   1.000
_cell.angle_alpha   90.00
_cell.angle_beta   90.00
_cell.angle_gamma   90.00
#
_symmetry.space_group_name_H-M   'P 1'
#
loop_
_entity.id
_entity.type
_entity.pdbx_description
1 polymer ?
#
loop_
_entity_poly.entity_id
_entity_poly.type
_entity_poly.pdbx_seq_one_letter_code
_entity_poly.pdbx_strand_id
1 'polypeptide(L)'
;LLLEGTNGGGSFYRKPQDNQEENFPEYFRFIEEDLRPWRERGGITQEALANARAIGASFRVLIVKGELFVEHYAECYQTRALFTLWGILQLLRRYPPCRAAAPRAAAAINSSSTAAEYRVRGTDLTGDVSWCVPDVDLMFECHDWPLVERAVHAGATHPPLLLKYCSTPRHMDVVWPDWSFWGWPEVRIREWDTTRNLIREGQRFDTLERQNSTRPLEGHHLGRTRPEEACGRL
;
A
#
# COMPACT_ATOMS: atom_id res chain seq x y z
N LEU A 1 7.46 -8.05 5.32
CA LEU A 1 8.19 -7.67 6.55
C LEU A 1 7.91 -8.71 7.63
N LEU A 2 8.39 -9.94 7.39
CA LEU A 2 8.56 -10.94 8.43
C LEU A 2 10.04 -10.91 8.77
N LEU A 3 10.37 -10.47 9.98
CA LEU A 3 11.72 -10.60 10.54
C LEU A 3 11.71 -11.84 11.42
N GLU A 4 11.90 -13.02 10.83
CA GLU A 4 12.41 -14.15 11.58
C GLU A 4 13.91 -14.25 11.37
N GLY A 5 14.65 -14.16 12.48
CA GLY A 5 16.09 -14.33 12.52
C GLY A 5 16.45 -15.79 12.32
N THR A 6 17.11 -16.09 11.21
CA THR A 6 17.97 -17.26 11.11
C THR A 6 19.39 -16.79 10.80
N ASN A 7 20.30 -17.07 11.73
CA ASN A 7 21.74 -16.89 11.58
C ASN A 7 22.24 -17.60 10.32
N GLY A 8 22.48 -16.82 9.27
CA GLY A 8 23.07 -17.25 8.02
C GLY A 8 23.50 -16.00 7.26
N GLY A 9 24.79 -15.68 7.31
CA GLY A 9 25.37 -14.48 6.72
C GLY A 9 25.07 -14.37 5.23
N GLY A 10 24.28 -13.37 4.87
CA GLY A 10 23.92 -13.04 3.50
C GLY A 10 22.89 -11.91 3.47
N SER A 11 23.35 -10.67 3.64
CA SER A 11 22.51 -9.48 3.46
C SER A 11 21.98 -9.43 2.03
N PHE A 12 20.71 -9.78 1.83
CA PHE A 12 20.03 -9.63 0.53
C PHE A 12 19.64 -8.17 0.22
N TYR A 13 20.03 -7.21 1.07
CA TYR A 13 20.17 -5.82 0.68
C TYR A 13 21.59 -5.57 0.19
N ARG A 14 21.77 -5.55 -1.13
CA ARG A 14 22.94 -4.89 -1.73
C ARG A 14 22.73 -3.39 -1.56
N LYS A 15 23.27 -2.81 -0.49
CA LYS A 15 23.54 -1.36 -0.49
C LYS A 15 24.36 -1.08 -1.76
N PRO A 16 23.96 -0.14 -2.63
CA PRO A 16 24.79 0.26 -3.75
C PRO A 16 26.16 0.65 -3.20
N GLN A 17 27.20 -0.07 -3.61
CA GLN A 17 28.57 0.38 -3.42
C GLN A 17 28.81 1.38 -4.54
N ASP A 18 28.80 2.68 -4.21
CA ASP A 18 29.93 3.60 -4.34
C ASP A 18 29.44 5.05 -4.52
N ASN A 19 29.73 5.87 -3.51
CA ASN A 19 30.04 7.30 -3.57
C ASN A 19 29.11 8.31 -4.28
N GLN A 20 27.81 8.24 -4.01
CA GLN A 20 26.97 9.43 -3.91
C GLN A 20 26.25 9.34 -2.56
N GLU A 21 26.13 10.42 -1.81
CA GLU A 21 25.02 10.53 -0.86
C GLU A 21 23.75 10.43 -1.72
N GLU A 22 23.27 9.20 -1.94
CA GLU A 22 21.95 8.95 -2.51
C GLU A 22 20.97 9.57 -1.53
N ASN A 23 20.65 10.85 -1.77
CA ASN A 23 19.62 11.56 -1.05
C ASN A 23 18.33 10.76 -1.31
N PHE A 24 17.97 9.88 -0.37
CA PHE A 24 16.67 9.23 -0.38
C PHE A 24 15.64 10.33 -0.52
N PRO A 25 14.76 10.25 -1.53
CA PRO A 25 13.75 11.27 -1.71
C PRO A 25 13.00 11.51 -0.40
N GLU A 26 12.78 12.79 -0.05
CA GLU A 26 12.25 13.19 1.26
C GLU A 26 10.97 12.45 1.65
N TYR A 27 10.14 12.08 0.66
CA TYR A 27 8.90 11.35 0.89
C TYR A 27 9.10 9.96 1.52
N PHE A 28 10.28 9.34 1.41
CA PHE A 28 10.57 8.07 2.09
C PHE A 28 10.62 8.21 3.62
N ARG A 29 10.87 9.42 4.15
CA ARG A 29 10.80 9.71 5.59
C ARG A 29 9.44 9.34 6.16
N PHE A 30 8.36 9.52 5.40
CA PHE A 30 7.01 9.20 5.86
C PHE A 30 6.79 7.70 6.07
N ILE A 31 7.46 6.84 5.29
CA ILE A 31 7.41 5.39 5.51
C ILE A 31 8.02 5.03 6.87
N GLU A 32 9.16 5.63 7.20
CA GLU A 32 9.80 5.40 8.51
C GLU A 32 8.96 5.95 9.67
N GLU A 33 8.28 7.06 9.46
CA GLU A 33 7.37 7.66 10.43
C GLU A 33 6.14 6.81 10.69
N ASP A 34 5.50 6.35 9.62
CA ASP A 34 4.31 5.52 9.70
C ASP A 34 4.62 4.20 10.37
N LEU A 35 5.76 3.55 10.05
CA LEU A 35 6.15 2.27 10.63
C LEU A 35 6.81 2.35 12.03
N ARG A 36 7.12 3.56 12.49
CA ARG A 36 7.77 3.80 13.79
C ARG A 36 7.09 3.10 14.98
N PRO A 37 5.75 3.12 15.12
CA PRO A 37 5.07 2.52 16.27
C PRO A 37 5.33 1.03 16.44
N TRP A 38 5.53 0.28 15.35
CA TRP A 38 5.88 -1.14 15.40
C TRP A 38 7.37 -1.35 15.61
N ARG A 39 8.21 -0.53 14.97
CA ARG A 39 9.67 -0.59 15.15
C ARG A 39 10.06 -0.42 16.61
N GLU A 40 9.47 0.56 17.30
CA GLU A 40 9.73 0.82 18.73
C GLU A 40 9.24 -0.30 19.65
N ARG A 41 8.29 -1.12 19.19
CA ARG A 41 7.72 -2.26 19.93
C ARG A 41 8.35 -3.61 19.57
N GLY A 42 9.48 -3.60 18.87
CA GLY A 42 10.21 -4.82 18.51
C GLY A 42 9.80 -5.47 17.20
N GLY A 43 8.92 -4.83 16.41
CA GLY A 43 8.54 -5.27 15.06
C GLY A 43 7.05 -5.52 14.88
N ILE A 44 6.70 -5.91 13.65
CA ILE A 44 5.34 -6.28 13.26
C ILE A 44 5.17 -7.78 13.54
N THR A 45 4.16 -8.14 14.32
CA THR A 45 3.86 -9.54 14.69
C THR A 45 2.61 -10.05 13.97
N GLN A 46 2.44 -11.37 13.93
CA GLN A 46 1.19 -11.98 13.44
C GLN A 46 -0.02 -11.53 14.26
N GLU A 47 0.16 -11.27 15.56
CA GLU A 47 -0.89 -10.71 16.41
C GLU A 47 -1.28 -9.29 16.00
N ALA A 48 -0.34 -8.45 15.55
CA ALA A 48 -0.68 -7.13 15.00
C ALA A 48 -1.58 -7.24 13.76
N LEU A 49 -1.38 -8.27 12.93
CA LEU A 49 -2.22 -8.54 11.75
C LEU A 49 -3.58 -9.12 12.15
N ALA A 50 -3.62 -10.01 13.15
CA ALA A 50 -4.86 -10.53 13.70
C ALA A 50 -5.72 -9.41 14.32
N ASN A 51 -5.08 -8.49 15.05
CA ASN A 51 -5.72 -7.31 15.62
C ASN A 51 -6.26 -6.38 14.52
N ALA A 52 -5.52 -6.20 13.43
CA ALA A 52 -5.98 -5.44 12.26
C ALA A 52 -7.24 -6.06 11.63
N ARG A 53 -7.29 -7.39 11.49
CA ARG A 53 -8.50 -8.10 11.05
C ARG A 53 -9.66 -7.89 12.03
N ALA A 54 -9.40 -7.95 13.33
CA ALA A 54 -10.45 -7.81 14.35
C ALA A 54 -11.09 -6.42 14.39
N ILE A 55 -10.35 -5.36 14.07
CA ILE A 55 -10.87 -3.99 14.12
C ILE A 55 -11.52 -3.52 12.82
N GLY A 56 -11.37 -4.25 11.71
CA GLY A 56 -12.08 -3.95 10.47
C GLY A 56 -11.26 -3.97 9.19
N ALA A 57 -10.14 -4.69 9.09
CA ALA A 57 -9.47 -4.90 7.80
C ALA A 57 -10.48 -5.39 6.74
N SER A 58 -10.47 -4.79 5.55
CA SER A 58 -11.40 -5.14 4.47
C SER A 58 -10.89 -6.32 3.65
N PHE A 59 -9.58 -6.40 3.41
CA PHE A 59 -8.96 -7.53 2.73
C PHE A 59 -7.48 -7.69 3.13
N ARG A 60 -6.96 -8.89 2.91
CA ARG A 60 -5.57 -9.27 3.14
C ARG A 60 -4.89 -9.57 1.83
N VAL A 61 -3.63 -9.17 1.73
CA VAL A 61 -2.73 -9.50 0.63
C VAL A 61 -1.50 -10.20 1.19
N LEU A 62 -1.23 -11.41 0.71
CA LEU A 62 -0.08 -12.20 1.10
C LEU A 62 0.76 -12.50 -0.14
N ILE A 63 2.05 -12.19 -0.08
CA ILE A 63 3.02 -12.60 -1.09
C ILE A 63 3.94 -13.61 -0.44
N VAL A 64 4.00 -14.83 -0.98
CA VAL A 64 4.89 -15.88 -0.50
C VAL A 64 5.50 -16.59 -1.68
N LYS A 65 6.83 -16.68 -1.73
CA LYS A 65 7.60 -17.35 -2.81
C LYS A 65 7.24 -16.84 -4.21
N GLY A 66 6.94 -15.54 -4.33
CA GLY A 66 6.55 -14.92 -5.60
C GLY A 66 5.14 -15.27 -6.09
N GLU A 67 4.28 -15.80 -5.22
CA GLU A 67 2.85 -15.97 -5.47
C GLU A 67 2.04 -14.99 -4.61
N LEU A 68 1.00 -14.39 -5.21
CA LEU A 68 0.10 -13.44 -4.56
C LEU A 68 -1.20 -14.16 -4.19
N PHE A 69 -1.61 -14.00 -2.93
CA PHE A 69 -2.86 -14.51 -2.38
C PHE A 69 -3.66 -13.34 -1.83
N VAL A 70 -4.97 -13.37 -2.06
CA VAL A 70 -5.88 -12.33 -1.62
C VAL A 70 -7.06 -12.98 -0.92
N GLU A 71 -7.32 -12.54 0.30
CA GLU A 71 -8.48 -12.96 1.11
C GLU A 71 -9.34 -11.72 1.37
N HIS A 72 -10.64 -11.78 1.08
CA HIS A 72 -11.58 -10.69 1.37
C HIS A 72 -12.30 -10.93 2.69
N TYR A 73 -12.37 -9.90 3.53
CA TYR A 73 -13.02 -9.93 4.84
C TYR A 73 -14.33 -9.16 4.86
N ALA A 74 -14.37 -8.01 4.18
CA ALA A 74 -15.53 -7.13 4.11
C ALA A 74 -15.67 -6.53 2.71
N GLU A 75 -16.87 -6.04 2.42
CA GLU A 75 -17.12 -5.31 1.18
C GLU A 75 -16.41 -3.95 1.22
N CYS A 76 -15.79 -3.61 0.09
CA CYS A 76 -15.27 -2.28 -0.14
C CYS A 76 -16.26 -1.47 -0.96
N TYR A 77 -16.39 -0.18 -0.65
CA TYR A 77 -17.18 0.71 -1.47
C TYR A 77 -16.64 0.73 -2.91
N GLN A 78 -17.53 0.59 -3.90
CA GLN A 78 -17.18 0.54 -5.32
C GLN A 78 -16.07 -0.49 -5.60
N THR A 79 -15.18 -0.21 -6.55
CA THR A 79 -14.09 -1.09 -6.98
C THR A 79 -12.74 -0.74 -6.35
N ARG A 80 -12.76 -0.09 -5.18
CA ARG A 80 -11.55 0.34 -4.45
C ARG A 80 -10.57 -0.80 -4.21
N ALA A 81 -11.06 -1.96 -3.74
CA ALA A 81 -10.21 -3.14 -3.54
C ALA A 81 -9.61 -3.63 -4.86
N LEU A 82 -10.41 -3.72 -5.92
CA LEU A 82 -9.96 -4.17 -7.24
C LEU A 82 -8.82 -3.29 -7.79
N PHE A 83 -8.96 -1.96 -7.71
CA PHE A 83 -7.94 -1.03 -8.21
C PHE A 83 -6.70 -0.98 -7.30
N THR A 84 -6.84 -1.16 -5.99
CA THR A 84 -5.67 -1.37 -5.10
C THR A 84 -4.89 -2.64 -5.49
N LEU A 85 -5.58 -3.76 -5.72
CA LEU A 85 -4.96 -5.00 -6.19
C LEU A 85 -4.31 -4.83 -7.56
N TRP A 86 -4.96 -4.12 -8.49
CA TRP A 86 -4.39 -3.84 -9.81
C TRP A 86 -3.10 -3.02 -9.71
N GLY A 87 -3.05 -2.04 -8.80
CA GLY A 87 -1.84 -1.27 -8.49
C GLY A 87 -0.72 -2.14 -7.93
N ILE A 88 -1.02 -3.04 -6.99
CA ILE A 88 -0.06 -4.03 -6.48
C ILE A 88 0.49 -4.87 -7.64
N LEU A 89 -0.36 -5.34 -8.55
CA LEU A 89 0.09 -6.10 -9.72
C LEU A 89 1.02 -5.28 -10.64
N GLN A 90 0.77 -3.98 -10.83
CA GLN A 90 1.69 -3.11 -11.60
C GLN A 90 3.04 -2.95 -10.90
N LEU A 91 3.03 -2.79 -9.57
CA LEU A 91 4.27 -2.74 -8.78
C LEU A 91 5.05 -4.05 -8.91
N LEU A 92 4.39 -5.19 -8.77
CA LEU A 92 5.03 -6.50 -8.91
C LEU A 92 5.65 -6.72 -10.30
N ARG A 93 5.01 -6.21 -11.37
CA ARG A 93 5.60 -6.20 -12.72
C ARG A 93 6.86 -5.35 -12.83
N ARG A 94 6.97 -4.27 -12.04
CA ARG A 94 8.13 -3.39 -12.05
C ARG A 94 9.35 -4.02 -11.40
N TYR A 95 9.15 -4.92 -10.44
CA TYR A 95 10.21 -5.69 -9.78
C TYR A 95 10.38 -7.04 -10.50
N PRO A 96 11.35 -7.15 -11.43
CA PRO A 96 11.53 -8.34 -12.26
C PRO A 96 11.78 -9.57 -11.37
N PRO A 97 11.66 -10.79 -11.93
CA PRO A 97 11.91 -12.00 -11.17
C PRO A 97 13.26 -11.97 -10.49
N CYS A 98 13.32 -12.44 -9.24
CA CYS A 98 14.61 -12.75 -8.67
C CYS A 98 15.25 -13.75 -9.62
N ARG A 99 16.54 -13.59 -9.96
CA ARG A 99 17.31 -14.69 -10.55
C ARG A 99 17.30 -15.85 -9.55
N ALA A 100 16.30 -16.70 -9.63
CA ALA A 100 16.17 -17.86 -8.77
C ALA A 100 16.99 -19.00 -9.40
N ALA A 101 17.78 -19.67 -8.55
CA ALA A 101 18.27 -21.00 -8.86
C ALA A 101 17.11 -21.89 -9.33
N ALA A 102 17.40 -22.74 -10.32
CA ALA A 102 16.55 -23.69 -11.04
C ALA A 102 15.10 -23.90 -10.54
N PRO A 103 14.12 -23.94 -11.46
CA PRO A 103 12.72 -24.11 -11.10
C PRO A 103 12.53 -25.38 -10.25
N ARG A 104 12.03 -25.22 -9.02
CA ARG A 104 11.53 -26.36 -8.24
C ARG A 104 10.12 -26.68 -8.72
N ALA A 105 9.90 -27.96 -9.03
CA ALA A 105 8.64 -28.50 -9.52
C ALA A 105 7.44 -27.93 -8.75
N ALA A 106 6.44 -27.45 -9.49
CA ALA A 106 5.17 -26.99 -8.94
C ALA A 106 4.52 -28.14 -8.16
N ALA A 107 4.57 -28.07 -6.83
CA ALA A 107 3.79 -28.97 -5.99
C ALA A 107 2.31 -28.62 -6.18
N ALA A 108 1.52 -29.57 -6.68
CA ALA A 108 0.07 -29.47 -6.65
C ALA A 108 -0.38 -29.47 -5.18
N ILE A 109 -1.01 -28.38 -4.76
CA ILE A 109 -1.61 -28.26 -3.43
C ILE A 109 -3.12 -28.44 -3.62
N ASN A 110 -3.67 -29.47 -2.97
CA ASN A 110 -5.11 -29.74 -2.97
C ASN A 110 -5.85 -28.62 -2.22
N SER A 111 -6.78 -27.99 -2.93
CA SER A 111 -7.62 -26.90 -2.43
C SER A 111 -8.72 -27.44 -1.50
N SER A 112 -8.65 -27.08 -0.23
CA SER A 112 -9.82 -27.10 0.66
C SER A 112 -9.80 -25.88 1.57
N SER A 113 -10.07 -24.71 0.99
CA SER A 113 -10.41 -23.49 1.72
C SER A 113 -11.61 -22.88 1.02
N THR A 114 -12.71 -22.76 1.77
CA THR A 114 -14.03 -22.28 1.30
C THR A 114 -14.22 -20.77 1.47
N ALA A 115 -13.19 -20.04 1.89
CA ALA A 115 -13.18 -18.58 1.80
C ALA A 115 -12.81 -18.17 0.37
N ALA A 116 -13.40 -17.09 -0.15
CA ALA A 116 -13.14 -16.57 -1.49
C ALA A 116 -11.69 -16.06 -1.63
N GLU A 117 -10.75 -17.00 -1.74
CA GLU A 117 -9.33 -16.78 -1.85
C GLU A 117 -8.96 -16.68 -3.33
N TYR A 118 -8.62 -15.47 -3.79
CA TYR A 118 -8.08 -15.28 -5.13
C TYR A 118 -6.57 -15.50 -5.08
N ARG A 119 -6.11 -16.54 -5.79
CA ARG A 119 -4.68 -16.83 -5.97
C ARG A 119 -4.24 -16.37 -7.35
N VAL A 120 -3.17 -15.59 -7.39
CA VAL A 120 -2.53 -15.11 -8.62
C VAL A 120 -1.06 -15.51 -8.59
N ARG A 121 -0.62 -16.35 -9.52
CA ARG A 121 0.80 -16.67 -9.65
C ARG A 121 1.49 -15.63 -10.53
N GLY A 122 2.73 -15.29 -10.22
CA GLY A 122 3.54 -14.45 -11.12
C GLY A 122 3.67 -15.03 -12.53
N THR A 123 3.68 -16.37 -12.64
CA THR A 123 3.66 -17.07 -13.93
C THR A 123 2.44 -16.74 -14.79
N ASP A 124 1.28 -16.47 -14.16
CA ASP A 124 0.02 -16.27 -14.86
C ASP A 124 -0.07 -14.89 -15.52
N LEU A 125 0.65 -13.89 -14.99
CA LEU A 125 0.61 -12.51 -15.46
C LEU A 125 1.81 -12.09 -16.30
N THR A 126 2.94 -12.76 -16.14
CA THR A 126 4.22 -12.34 -16.73
C THR A 126 5.00 -13.45 -17.42
N GLY A 127 4.50 -14.70 -17.38
CA GLY A 127 5.14 -15.90 -17.95
C GLY A 127 6.40 -16.30 -17.17
N ASP A 128 6.44 -17.51 -16.59
CA ASP A 128 7.61 -18.15 -15.93
C ASP A 128 8.51 -17.27 -15.02
N VAL A 129 7.96 -16.21 -14.43
CA VAL A 129 8.72 -15.29 -13.58
C VAL A 129 8.06 -15.13 -12.20
N SER A 130 8.79 -15.48 -11.15
CA SER A 130 8.43 -15.25 -9.75
C SER A 130 8.98 -13.90 -9.29
N TRP A 131 8.14 -12.98 -8.83
CA TRP A 131 8.54 -11.60 -8.50
C TRP A 131 9.62 -11.54 -7.42
N CYS A 132 10.53 -10.55 -7.51
CA CYS A 132 11.57 -10.32 -6.50
C CYS A 132 11.10 -9.46 -5.32
N VAL A 133 9.92 -9.79 -4.80
CA VAL A 133 9.36 -9.17 -3.60
C VAL A 133 9.47 -10.18 -2.45
N PRO A 134 10.00 -9.77 -1.29
CA PRO A 134 10.12 -10.67 -0.15
C PRO A 134 8.75 -11.13 0.33
N ASP A 135 8.73 -12.24 1.05
CA ASP A 135 7.50 -12.72 1.67
C ASP A 135 6.92 -11.63 2.61
N VAL A 136 5.65 -11.28 2.40
CA VAL A 136 5.00 -10.18 3.10
C VAL A 136 3.50 -10.42 3.22
N ASP A 137 2.96 -10.02 4.37
CA ASP A 137 1.56 -10.11 4.73
C ASP A 137 1.05 -8.71 5.06
N LEU A 138 0.00 -8.28 4.36
CA LEU A 138 -0.50 -6.90 4.34
C LEU A 138 -2.01 -6.91 4.60
N MET A 139 -2.47 -6.02 5.46
CA MET A 139 -3.89 -5.82 5.79
C MET A 139 -4.33 -4.46 5.30
N PHE A 140 -5.38 -4.41 4.48
CA PHE A 140 -5.89 -3.18 3.88
C PHE A 140 -7.27 -2.82 4.43
N GLU A 141 -7.51 -1.52 4.58
CA GLU A 141 -8.82 -0.97 4.89
C GLU A 141 -9.19 0.11 3.85
N CYS A 142 -10.37 -0.02 3.24
CA CYS A 142 -10.76 0.74 2.04
C CYS A 142 -11.77 1.87 2.26
N HIS A 143 -12.17 2.15 3.50
CA HIS A 143 -13.08 3.26 3.84
C HIS A 143 -12.33 4.58 4.06
N ASP A 144 -13.09 5.67 3.97
CA ASP A 144 -12.57 7.05 3.93
C ASP A 144 -11.89 7.51 5.22
N TRP A 145 -12.28 6.90 6.35
CA TRP A 145 -11.85 7.35 7.67
C TRP A 145 -10.69 6.53 8.22
N PRO A 146 -9.60 7.16 8.70
CA PRO A 146 -8.55 6.50 9.49
C PRO A 146 -9.15 5.69 10.65
N LEU A 147 -8.50 4.58 11.02
CA LEU A 147 -9.10 3.58 11.92
C LEU A 147 -8.27 3.33 13.17
N VAL A 148 -6.93 3.32 13.07
CA VAL A 148 -6.07 2.94 14.21
C VAL A 148 -5.74 4.16 15.07
N GLU A 149 -6.57 4.46 16.06
CA GLU A 149 -6.36 5.58 17.00
C GLU A 149 -5.14 5.37 17.92
N ARG A 150 -4.20 6.33 17.92
CA ARG A 150 -2.96 6.27 18.71
C ARG A 150 -3.24 6.22 20.21
N ALA A 151 -4.20 7.00 20.70
CA ALA A 151 -4.51 7.07 22.13
C ALA A 151 -5.04 5.73 22.66
N VAL A 152 -5.89 5.06 21.88
CA VAL A 152 -6.45 3.74 22.21
C VAL A 152 -5.36 2.67 22.25
N HIS A 153 -4.40 2.74 21.33
CA HIS A 153 -3.36 1.71 21.18
C HIS A 153 -2.00 2.08 21.79
N ALA A 154 -1.90 3.17 22.56
CA ALA A 154 -0.64 3.63 23.14
C ALA A 154 0.05 2.58 24.03
N GLY A 155 -0.73 1.81 24.79
CA GLY A 155 -0.24 0.74 25.66
C GLY A 155 -0.21 -0.66 25.02
N ALA A 156 -0.66 -0.81 23.78
CA ALA A 156 -0.79 -2.13 23.16
C ALA A 156 0.58 -2.71 22.77
N THR A 157 0.88 -3.95 23.19
CA THR A 157 2.14 -4.62 22.81
C THR A 157 2.21 -4.85 21.30
N HIS A 158 1.09 -5.24 20.68
CA HIS A 158 0.99 -5.55 19.26
C HIS A 158 -0.14 -4.72 18.62
N PRO A 159 0.09 -3.40 18.39
CA PRO A 159 -0.95 -2.54 17.85
C PRO A 159 -1.35 -2.97 16.41
N PRO A 160 -2.63 -2.80 16.03
CA PRO A 160 -3.13 -3.23 14.71
C PRO A 160 -2.39 -2.57 13.55
N LEU A 161 -1.78 -3.34 12.65
CA LEU A 161 -1.14 -2.82 11.42
C LEU A 161 -2.13 -2.81 10.25
N LEU A 162 -2.53 -1.62 9.81
CA LEU A 162 -3.43 -1.43 8.67
C LEU A 162 -2.84 -0.46 7.65
N LEU A 163 -2.93 -0.84 6.38
CA LEU A 163 -2.67 0.04 5.26
C LEU A 163 -3.97 0.76 4.87
N LYS A 164 -3.89 2.08 4.78
CA LYS A 164 -4.99 2.96 4.39
C LYS A 164 -4.51 3.99 3.40
N TYR A 165 -5.43 4.53 2.59
CA TYR A 165 -5.06 5.60 1.69
C TYR A 165 -4.80 6.93 2.39
N CYS A 166 -5.32 7.11 3.61
CA CYS A 166 -5.12 8.33 4.37
C CYS A 166 -5.10 8.09 5.89
N SER A 167 -4.48 9.03 6.61
CA SER A 167 -4.23 9.00 8.05
C SER A 167 -4.22 10.42 8.62
N THR A 168 -4.23 10.57 9.94
CA THR A 168 -4.11 11.88 10.63
C THR A 168 -3.08 11.80 11.78
N PRO A 169 -2.66 12.94 12.37
CA PRO A 169 -1.81 12.93 13.57
C PRO A 169 -2.30 12.04 14.72
N ARG A 170 -3.63 11.84 14.83
CA ARG A 170 -4.26 11.03 15.88
C ARG A 170 -4.24 9.54 15.59
N HIS A 171 -3.97 9.16 14.35
CA HIS A 171 -4.02 7.77 13.91
C HIS A 171 -2.64 7.28 13.48
N MET A 172 -2.45 5.97 13.58
CA MET A 172 -1.23 5.27 13.19
C MET A 172 -1.43 4.34 12.00
N ASP A 173 -2.52 4.50 11.24
CA ASP A 173 -2.65 3.83 9.94
C ASP A 173 -1.45 4.16 9.04
N VAL A 174 -0.94 3.14 8.34
CA VAL A 174 0.19 3.27 7.42
C VAL A 174 -0.34 3.71 6.07
N VAL A 175 0.17 4.82 5.54
CA VAL A 175 -0.34 5.37 4.28
C VAL A 175 0.12 4.52 3.09
N TRP A 176 -0.81 4.23 2.19
CA TRP A 176 -0.60 3.51 0.93
C TRP A 176 -1.16 4.33 -0.24
N PRO A 177 -0.51 4.36 -1.41
CA PRO A 177 -1.05 5.04 -2.59
C PRO A 177 -2.45 4.55 -2.91
N ASP A 178 -3.40 5.47 -2.95
CA ASP A 178 -4.81 5.15 -3.11
C ASP A 178 -5.09 4.50 -4.47
N TRP A 179 -6.27 3.87 -4.59
CA TRP A 179 -6.72 3.26 -5.83
C TRP A 179 -6.76 4.25 -7.00
N SER A 180 -6.95 5.54 -6.76
CA SER A 180 -7.04 6.55 -7.82
C SER A 180 -5.68 6.84 -8.48
N PHE A 181 -4.56 6.63 -7.78
CA PHE A 181 -3.22 6.77 -8.33
C PHE A 181 -3.02 5.95 -9.62
N TRP A 182 -3.58 4.74 -9.64
CA TRP A 182 -3.46 3.79 -10.74
C TRP A 182 -4.49 4.03 -11.86
N GLY A 183 -5.41 4.97 -11.66
CA GLY A 183 -6.55 5.22 -12.52
C GLY A 183 -7.80 4.50 -12.03
N TRP A 184 -8.95 5.15 -12.24
CA TRP A 184 -10.26 4.65 -11.82
C TRP A 184 -11.31 4.97 -12.90
N PRO A 185 -11.40 4.14 -13.95
CA PRO A 185 -12.22 4.40 -15.13
C PRO A 185 -13.71 4.61 -14.84
N GLU A 186 -14.25 3.91 -13.84
CA GLU A 186 -15.66 3.97 -13.45
C GLU A 186 -16.11 5.38 -13.04
N VAL A 187 -15.21 6.13 -12.40
CA VAL A 187 -15.44 7.52 -11.98
C VAL A 187 -14.61 8.51 -12.82
N ARG A 188 -14.10 8.06 -13.98
CA ARG A 188 -13.34 8.85 -14.95
C ARG A 188 -12.08 9.52 -14.39
N ILE A 189 -11.43 8.89 -13.40
CA ILE A 189 -10.10 9.31 -12.96
C ILE A 189 -9.06 8.59 -13.82
N ARG A 190 -8.15 9.35 -14.41
CA ARG A 190 -7.02 8.82 -15.19
C ARG A 190 -5.87 8.50 -14.26
N GLU A 191 -5.01 7.58 -14.68
CA GLU A 191 -3.75 7.27 -14.00
C GLU A 191 -2.91 8.53 -13.76
N TRP A 192 -2.12 8.50 -12.68
CA TRP A 192 -1.42 9.68 -12.20
C TRP A 192 -0.50 10.33 -13.24
N ASP A 193 0.23 9.56 -14.05
CA ASP A 193 1.16 10.14 -15.04
C ASP A 193 0.43 10.93 -16.13
N THR A 194 -0.69 10.41 -16.63
CA THR A 194 -1.54 11.11 -17.60
C THR A 194 -2.17 12.34 -16.97
N THR A 195 -2.74 12.20 -15.77
CA THR A 195 -3.32 13.33 -15.03
C THR A 195 -2.29 14.43 -14.77
N ARG A 196 -1.08 14.07 -14.32
CA ARG A 196 0.04 14.98 -14.08
C ARG A 196 0.46 15.73 -15.34
N ASN A 197 0.51 15.05 -16.49
CA ASN A 197 0.86 15.68 -17.76
C ASN A 197 -0.22 16.66 -18.21
N LEU A 198 -1.50 16.29 -18.09
CA LEU A 198 -2.62 17.19 -18.37
C LEU A 198 -2.62 18.43 -17.47
N ILE A 199 -2.30 18.27 -16.17
CA ILE A 199 -2.15 19.40 -15.24
C ILE A 199 -1.00 20.32 -15.68
N ARG A 200 0.16 19.75 -16.04
CA ARG A 200 1.32 20.52 -16.52
C ARG A 200 1.02 21.27 -17.82
N GLU A 201 0.28 20.65 -18.73
CA GLU A 201 -0.18 21.29 -19.96
C GLU A 201 -1.17 22.41 -19.66
N GLY A 202 -2.18 22.16 -18.81
CA GLY A 202 -3.15 23.17 -18.38
C GLY A 202 -2.52 24.38 -17.68
N GLN A 203 -1.51 24.16 -16.85
CA GLN A 203 -0.75 25.24 -16.22
C GLN A 203 -0.03 26.16 -17.22
N ARG A 204 0.31 25.67 -18.42
CA ARG A 204 0.91 26.52 -19.47
C ARG A 204 -0.09 27.47 -20.11
N PHE A 205 -1.39 27.16 -20.05
CA PHE A 205 -2.46 28.01 -20.59
C PHE A 205 -3.01 28.99 -19.52
N ASP A 206 -3.05 28.58 -18.26
CA ASP A 206 -3.64 29.36 -17.15
C ASP A 206 -2.78 30.58 -16.74
N THR A 207 -1.49 30.62 -17.06
CA THR A 207 -0.60 31.77 -16.75
C THR A 207 -1.01 33.09 -17.42
N LEU A 208 -1.87 33.06 -18.45
CA LEU A 208 -2.38 34.26 -19.13
C LEU A 208 -3.67 34.83 -18.51
N GLU A 209 -4.47 34.04 -17.80
CA GLU A 209 -5.77 34.47 -17.24
C GLU A 209 -5.80 34.53 -15.70
N ARG A 210 -4.92 33.79 -15.00
CA ARG A 210 -4.92 33.70 -13.52
C ARG A 210 -4.63 35.01 -12.78
N GLN A 211 -4.13 36.04 -13.46
CA GLN A 211 -3.84 37.33 -12.81
C GLN A 211 -5.10 38.05 -12.31
N ASN A 212 -6.32 37.61 -12.68
CA ASN A 212 -7.54 38.40 -12.41
C ASN A 212 -8.70 37.65 -11.73
N SER A 213 -8.56 36.39 -11.30
CA SER A 213 -9.70 35.68 -10.69
C SER A 213 -9.28 34.58 -9.72
N THR A 214 -9.36 34.86 -8.42
CA THR A 214 -9.39 33.83 -7.37
C THR A 214 -10.80 33.27 -7.24
N ARG A 215 -11.12 32.20 -7.96
CA ARG A 215 -12.33 31.40 -7.66
C ARG A 215 -11.90 30.04 -7.12
N PRO A 216 -12.24 29.70 -5.87
CA PRO A 216 -12.13 28.33 -5.39
C PRO A 216 -13.10 27.45 -6.19
N LEU A 217 -12.61 26.35 -6.76
CA LEU A 217 -13.46 25.27 -7.26
C LEU A 217 -13.79 24.39 -6.05
N GLU A 218 -14.89 24.68 -5.36
CA GLU A 218 -15.38 23.83 -4.27
C GLU A 218 -16.22 22.68 -4.83
N GLY A 219 -15.83 21.45 -4.51
CA GLY A 219 -16.72 20.30 -4.57
C GLY A 219 -17.52 20.22 -3.27
N HIS A 220 -18.85 20.20 -3.36
CA HIS A 220 -19.72 20.06 -2.19
C HIS A 220 -19.62 18.64 -1.60
N HIS A 221 -18.60 18.38 -0.78
CA HIS A 221 -18.68 17.31 0.21
C HIS A 221 -19.30 17.89 1.49
N LEU A 222 -20.58 17.55 1.69
CA LEU A 222 -21.34 17.81 2.91
C LEU A 222 -20.72 17.07 4.10
N GLY A 223 -19.89 17.78 4.84
CA GLY A 223 -19.43 17.39 6.16
C GLY A 223 -18.47 18.46 6.67
N ARG A 224 -18.85 19.19 7.73
CA ARG A 224 -17.90 20.02 8.48
C ARG A 224 -16.90 19.10 9.17
N THR A 225 -15.88 18.65 8.45
CA THR A 225 -14.71 18.02 9.06
C THR A 225 -13.92 19.13 9.72
N ARG A 226 -13.66 19.02 11.03
CA ARG A 226 -12.75 19.97 11.66
C ARG A 226 -11.37 19.83 10.96
N PRO A 227 -10.57 20.90 10.80
CA PRO A 227 -9.28 20.82 10.10
C PRO A 227 -8.37 19.70 10.64
N GLU A 228 -8.45 19.41 11.94
CA GLU A 228 -7.72 18.31 12.61
C GLU A 228 -8.22 16.88 12.27
N GLU A 229 -9.37 16.76 11.62
CA GLU A 229 -10.01 15.53 11.16
C GLU A 229 -9.91 15.36 9.63
N ALA A 230 -9.49 16.39 8.90
CA ALA A 230 -9.29 16.31 7.46
C ALA A 230 -8.11 15.39 7.13
N CYS A 231 -8.30 14.46 6.19
CA CYS A 231 -7.22 13.59 5.76
C CYS A 231 -6.11 14.40 5.08
N GLY A 232 -4.90 14.34 5.64
CA GLY A 232 -3.77 15.13 5.16
C GLY A 232 -2.65 15.28 6.17
N ARG A 233 -1.66 14.40 6.08
CA ARG A 233 -0.25 14.76 6.24
C ARG A 233 0.39 14.47 4.89
N LEU A 234 0.71 15.53 4.15
CA LEU A 234 1.56 15.46 2.96
C LEU A 234 2.97 15.93 3.34
#